data_AF-A0A7Y4LE52-F1
#
_entry.id   AF-A0A7Y4LE52-F1
#
_cell.length_a   1.000
_cell.length_b   1.000
_cell.length_c   1.000
_cell.angle_alpha   90.00
_cell.angle_beta   90.00
_cell.angle_gamma   90.00
#
_symmetry.space_group_name_H-M   'P 1'
#
loop_
_entity.id
_entity.type
_entity.pdbx_description
1 polymer ?
#
loop_
_entity_poly.entity_id
_entity_poly.type
_entity_poly.pdbx_seq_one_letter_code
_entity_poly.pdbx_strand_id
1 'polypeptide(L)'
;MSDFYLARTLLIDGQPTTEEELISQYKVIIILSEPGAGKTSLLKSLARKLGGIHQRANSLIQELTHPKKHDPLVIDALDECFFSHPSDIDKLWKVAKDAQPAQLIVACRGSEWNKSYNQGLEEIFGAESNNHTITIAKIVSFSYEEKRKLFTYHYPCLSFDAFYSHLEKTNATNFLDNPQMLMYPSHF
;
A
#
# COMPACT_ATOMS: atom_id res chain seq x y z
N MET A 1 -6.25 8.13 20.27
CA MET A 1 -5.40 6.91 20.23
C MET A 1 -4.29 7.22 19.25
N SER A 2 -3.02 7.03 19.62
CA SER A 2 -1.93 7.17 18.64
C SER A 2 -2.02 5.99 17.67
N ASP A 3 -2.08 6.24 16.38
CA ASP A 3 -1.89 5.17 15.39
C ASP A 3 -0.45 4.65 15.52
N PHE A 4 -0.25 3.51 16.17
CA PHE A 4 1.05 2.85 16.20
C PHE A 4 1.34 2.28 14.82
N TYR A 5 2.36 2.83 14.19
CA TYR A 5 2.80 2.44 12.86
C TYR A 5 4.23 1.94 12.92
N LEU A 6 4.45 0.75 12.38
CA LEU A 6 5.78 0.23 12.10
C LEU A 6 6.06 0.42 10.60
N ALA A 7 7.20 1.05 10.30
CA ALA A 7 7.67 1.21 8.93
C ALA A 7 7.78 -0.15 8.25
N ARG A 8 7.44 -0.21 6.96
CA ARG A 8 7.43 -1.44 6.17
C ARG A 8 8.70 -1.55 5.34
N THR A 9 9.24 -2.75 5.27
CA THR A 9 10.16 -3.13 4.20
C THR A 9 9.34 -3.55 2.99
N LEU A 10 9.76 -3.12 1.81
CA LEU A 10 9.18 -3.50 0.54
C LEU A 10 10.22 -4.26 -0.30
N LEU A 11 9.76 -4.99 -1.31
CA LEU A 11 10.59 -5.61 -2.33
C LEU A 11 10.32 -4.98 -3.69
N ILE A 12 11.37 -4.55 -4.37
CA ILE A 12 11.36 -4.17 -5.78
C ILE A 12 12.30 -5.15 -6.49
N ASP A 13 11.79 -5.88 -7.48
CA ASP A 13 12.56 -6.90 -8.21
C ASP A 13 13.30 -7.90 -7.29
N GLY A 14 12.69 -8.21 -6.15
CA GLY A 14 13.23 -9.12 -5.14
C GLY A 14 14.28 -8.52 -4.22
N GLN A 15 14.62 -7.24 -4.36
CA GLN A 15 15.56 -6.52 -3.48
C GLN A 15 14.80 -5.71 -2.42
N PRO A 16 15.23 -5.75 -1.15
CA PRO A 16 14.60 -4.98 -0.08
C PRO A 16 14.80 -3.48 -0.28
N THR A 17 13.80 -2.70 0.09
CA THR A 17 13.76 -1.24 0.00
C THR A 17 12.95 -0.68 1.16
N THR A 18 13.42 0.44 1.72
CA THR A 18 12.72 1.20 2.77
C THR A 18 11.66 2.12 2.17
N GLU A 19 10.74 2.63 3.01
CA GLU A 19 9.77 3.65 2.59
C GLU A 19 10.45 4.93 2.09
N GLU A 20 11.53 5.36 2.75
CA GLU A 20 12.30 6.55 2.41
C GLU A 20 13.01 6.42 1.06
N GLU A 21 13.63 5.28 0.79
CA GLU A 21 14.24 4.98 -0.50
C GLU A 21 13.19 4.92 -1.60
N LEU A 22 12.04 4.27 -1.33
CA LEU A 22 10.94 4.16 -2.28
C LEU A 22 10.46 5.54 -2.74
N ILE A 23 10.18 6.45 -1.81
CA ILE A 23 9.61 7.76 -2.15
C ILE A 23 10.65 8.77 -2.66
N SER A 24 11.94 8.56 -2.42
CA SER A 24 12.99 9.46 -2.92
C SER A 24 13.46 9.11 -4.33
N GLN A 25 13.32 7.85 -4.75
CA GLN A 25 13.89 7.36 -6.01
C GLN A 25 12.88 7.24 -7.15
N TYR A 26 11.60 6.99 -6.85
CA TYR A 26 10.61 6.60 -7.89
C TYR A 26 9.45 7.58 -7.97
N LYS A 27 8.97 7.91 -9.18
CA LYS A 27 7.83 8.81 -9.35
C LYS A 27 6.47 8.12 -9.45
N VAL A 28 6.44 6.91 -10.00
CA VAL A 28 5.22 6.11 -10.15
C VAL A 28 5.44 4.78 -9.46
N ILE A 29 4.72 4.59 -8.35
CA ILE A 29 4.88 3.43 -7.47
C ILE A 29 3.56 2.68 -7.40
N ILE A 30 3.59 1.39 -7.71
CA ILE A 30 2.47 0.47 -7.51
C ILE A 30 2.81 -0.44 -6.34
N ILE A 31 1.99 -0.43 -5.30
CA ILE A 31 2.14 -1.28 -4.12
C ILE A 31 1.16 -2.44 -4.22
N LEU A 32 1.70 -3.65 -4.35
CA LEU A 32 0.92 -4.88 -4.45
C LEU A 32 1.08 -5.72 -3.18
N SER A 33 -0.04 -6.14 -2.61
CA SER A 33 -0.03 -7.09 -1.49
C SER A 33 -1.38 -7.76 -1.30
N GLU A 34 -1.39 -8.84 -0.52
CA GLU A 34 -2.60 -9.51 -0.10
C GLU A 34 -3.49 -8.64 0.82
N PRO A 35 -4.78 -9.01 0.98
CA PRO A 35 -5.68 -8.38 1.94
C PRO A 35 -5.12 -8.47 3.37
N GLY A 36 -5.30 -7.41 4.16
CA GLY A 36 -4.82 -7.34 5.54
C GLY A 36 -3.32 -7.08 5.71
N ALA A 37 -2.50 -7.12 4.65
CA ALA A 37 -1.05 -6.88 4.68
C ALA A 37 -0.60 -5.47 5.16
N GLY A 38 -1.56 -4.56 5.40
CA GLY A 38 -1.32 -3.21 5.92
C GLY A 38 -1.17 -2.10 4.88
N LYS A 39 -1.65 -2.29 3.63
CA LYS A 39 -1.57 -1.29 2.54
C LYS A 39 -2.03 0.10 2.96
N THR A 40 -3.23 0.20 3.55
CA THR A 40 -3.80 1.50 3.94
C THR A 40 -2.94 2.24 4.97
N SER A 41 -2.42 1.53 5.98
CA SER A 41 -1.52 2.15 6.98
C SER A 41 -0.22 2.63 6.35
N LEU A 42 0.35 1.83 5.44
CA LEU A 42 1.53 2.19 4.66
C LEU A 42 1.27 3.42 3.80
N LEU A 43 0.21 3.44 3.00
CA LEU A 43 -0.13 4.57 2.13
C LEU A 43 -0.38 5.85 2.92
N LYS A 44 -1.03 5.78 4.08
CA LYS A 44 -1.17 6.93 4.99
C LYS A 44 0.18 7.44 5.50
N SER A 45 1.12 6.54 5.83
CA SER A 45 2.51 6.90 6.18
C SER A 45 3.20 7.63 5.01
N LEU A 46 3.15 7.05 3.81
CA LEU A 46 3.78 7.62 2.61
C LEU A 46 3.21 9.00 2.27
N ALA A 47 1.88 9.15 2.27
CA ALA A 47 1.23 10.44 2.05
C ALA A 47 1.72 11.50 3.04
N ARG A 48 1.84 11.15 4.33
CA ARG A 48 2.35 12.05 5.37
C ARG A 48 3.81 12.44 5.14
N LYS A 49 4.68 11.47 4.82
CA LYS A 49 6.11 11.71 4.53
C LYS A 49 6.31 12.63 3.33
N LEU A 50 5.41 12.54 2.35
CA LEU A 50 5.43 13.34 1.13
C LEU A 50 4.74 14.70 1.27
N GLY A 51 4.03 14.96 2.37
CA GLY A 51 3.13 16.11 2.47
C GLY A 51 1.97 16.07 1.48
N GLY A 52 1.66 14.88 0.93
CA GLY A 52 0.59 14.64 -0.03
C GLY A 52 -0.72 14.21 0.61
N ILE A 53 -1.66 13.77 -0.24
CA ILE A 53 -2.98 13.32 0.21
C ILE A 53 -3.19 11.83 -0.06
N HIS A 54 -3.74 11.13 0.94
CA HIS A 54 -4.26 9.77 0.83
C HIS A 54 -5.72 9.84 0.39
N GLN A 55 -6.06 9.15 -0.70
CA GLN A 55 -7.41 9.11 -1.28
C GLN A 55 -7.79 7.67 -1.62
N ARG A 56 -9.06 7.30 -1.45
CA ARG A 56 -9.57 6.04 -1.99
C ARG A 56 -9.88 6.19 -3.48
N ALA A 57 -9.55 5.18 -4.27
CA ALA A 57 -9.79 5.17 -5.72
C ALA A 57 -11.27 5.45 -6.07
N ASN A 58 -12.22 4.82 -5.36
CA ASN A 58 -13.66 5.06 -5.56
C ASN A 58 -14.07 6.52 -5.33
N SER A 59 -13.46 7.21 -4.36
CA SER A 59 -13.75 8.63 -4.09
C SER A 59 -13.29 9.53 -5.23
N LEU A 60 -12.17 9.20 -5.87
CA LEU A 60 -11.67 9.91 -7.05
C LEU A 60 -12.54 9.64 -8.28
N ILE A 61 -12.92 8.38 -8.53
CA ILE A 61 -13.77 7.99 -9.67
C ILE A 61 -15.15 8.64 -9.61
N GLN A 62 -15.72 8.75 -8.41
CA GLN A 62 -17.02 9.39 -8.18
C GLN A 62 -16.92 10.91 -8.04
N GLU A 63 -15.74 11.50 -8.25
CA GLU A 63 -15.48 12.95 -8.14
C GLU A 63 -15.87 13.54 -6.78
N LEU A 64 -15.89 12.72 -5.72
CA LEU A 64 -16.20 13.16 -4.34
C LEU A 64 -15.05 13.96 -3.72
N THR A 65 -13.85 13.83 -4.30
CA THR A 65 -12.62 14.48 -3.85
C THR A 65 -11.82 14.92 -5.05
N HIS A 66 -11.22 16.11 -4.98
CA HIS A 66 -10.35 16.64 -6.02
C HIS A 66 -8.93 16.79 -5.46
N PRO A 67 -7.96 16.01 -5.95
CA PRO A 67 -6.56 16.19 -5.55
C PRO A 67 -6.07 17.55 -6.02
N LYS A 68 -5.21 18.17 -5.21
CA LYS A 68 -4.57 19.44 -5.57
C LYS A 68 -3.56 19.22 -6.68
N LYS A 69 -3.41 20.23 -7.54
CA LYS A 69 -2.43 20.17 -8.61
C LYS A 69 -1.01 20.11 -8.06
N HIS A 70 -0.17 19.25 -8.64
CA HIS A 70 1.25 19.06 -8.31
C HIS A 70 1.56 18.48 -6.93
N ASP A 71 0.58 18.29 -6.06
CA ASP A 71 0.80 17.58 -4.79
C ASP A 71 1.01 16.08 -5.07
N PRO A 72 1.80 15.37 -4.23
CA PRO A 72 1.88 13.91 -4.29
C PRO A 72 0.50 13.28 -4.08
N LEU A 73 0.15 12.33 -4.95
CA LEU A 73 -1.14 11.66 -4.95
C LEU A 73 -0.97 10.20 -4.56
N VAL A 74 -1.60 9.81 -3.45
CA VAL A 74 -1.57 8.44 -2.92
C VAL A 74 -2.96 7.84 -2.99
N ILE A 75 -3.14 6.85 -3.86
CA ILE A 75 -4.41 6.20 -4.18
C ILE A 75 -4.46 4.80 -3.53
N ASP A 76 -5.49 4.57 -2.73
CA ASP A 76 -5.74 3.31 -2.01
C ASP A 76 -6.95 2.57 -2.54
N ALA A 77 -7.03 1.28 -2.24
CA ALA A 77 -8.19 0.44 -2.43
C ALA A 77 -8.68 0.38 -3.90
N LEU A 78 -7.75 0.33 -4.86
CA LEU A 78 -8.12 0.14 -6.27
C LEU A 78 -8.85 -1.19 -6.48
N ASP A 79 -8.49 -2.23 -5.72
CA ASP A 79 -9.16 -3.54 -5.72
C ASP A 79 -10.60 -3.51 -5.18
N GLU A 80 -11.01 -2.43 -4.52
CA GLU A 80 -12.39 -2.24 -4.07
C GLU A 80 -13.25 -1.48 -5.11
N CYS A 81 -12.66 -1.09 -6.25
CA CYS A 81 -13.39 -0.44 -7.32
C CYS A 81 -14.15 -1.47 -8.15
N PHE A 82 -15.44 -1.20 -8.36
CA PHE A 82 -16.22 -1.96 -9.33
C PHE A 82 -16.06 -1.34 -10.71
N PHE A 83 -15.37 -2.03 -11.60
CA PHE A 83 -15.25 -1.65 -13.00
C PHE A 83 -16.20 -2.50 -13.85
N SER A 84 -17.16 -1.84 -14.50
CA SER A 84 -18.10 -2.50 -15.43
C SER A 84 -17.43 -2.82 -16.76
N HIS A 85 -16.39 -2.07 -17.12
CA HIS A 85 -15.58 -2.25 -18.31
C HIS A 85 -14.10 -1.94 -18.00
N PRO A 86 -13.12 -2.61 -18.66
CA PRO A 86 -11.69 -2.32 -18.45
C PRO A 86 -11.28 -0.85 -18.60
N SER A 87 -11.99 -0.09 -19.45
CA SER A 87 -11.77 1.35 -19.66
C SER A 87 -12.30 2.24 -18.52
N ASP A 88 -13.03 1.69 -17.54
CA ASP A 88 -13.50 2.49 -16.40
C ASP A 88 -12.34 3.02 -15.55
N ILE A 89 -11.17 2.37 -15.60
CA ILE A 89 -9.96 2.86 -14.94
C ILE A 89 -9.45 4.18 -15.54
N ASP A 90 -9.80 4.48 -16.81
CA ASP A 90 -9.40 5.72 -17.46
C ASP A 90 -10.00 6.95 -16.77
N LYS A 91 -11.14 6.79 -16.07
CA LYS A 91 -11.71 7.85 -15.22
C LYS A 91 -10.75 8.22 -14.09
N LEU A 92 -10.15 7.23 -13.44
CA LEU A 92 -9.16 7.44 -12.38
C LEU A 92 -7.89 8.09 -12.94
N TRP A 93 -7.39 7.59 -14.08
CA TRP A 93 -6.21 8.14 -14.73
C TRP A 93 -6.40 9.55 -15.26
N LYS A 94 -7.60 9.89 -15.73
CA LYS A 94 -7.96 11.26 -16.09
C LYS A 94 -7.87 12.19 -14.89
N VAL A 95 -8.45 11.82 -13.74
CA VAL A 95 -8.36 12.62 -12.51
C VAL A 95 -6.90 12.80 -12.07
N ALA A 96 -6.10 11.73 -12.12
CA ALA A 96 -4.68 11.81 -11.78
C ALA A 96 -3.89 12.69 -12.78
N LYS A 97 -4.17 12.58 -14.08
CA LYS A 97 -3.55 13.39 -15.14
C LYS A 97 -3.88 14.88 -14.98
N ASP A 98 -5.14 15.21 -14.71
CA ASP A 98 -5.57 16.59 -14.49
C ASP A 98 -4.92 17.21 -13.24
N ALA A 99 -4.59 16.39 -12.24
CA ALA A 99 -3.87 16.80 -11.04
C ALA A 99 -2.37 16.98 -11.26
N GLN A 100 -1.76 16.38 -12.30
CA GLN A 100 -0.32 16.47 -12.60
C GLN A 100 0.56 16.26 -11.34
N PRO A 101 0.37 15.15 -10.59
CA PRO A 101 0.99 14.99 -9.29
C PRO A 101 2.52 14.96 -9.40
N ALA A 102 3.23 15.49 -8.40
CA ALA A 102 4.70 15.40 -8.39
C ALA A 102 5.19 13.95 -8.26
N GLN A 103 4.38 13.09 -7.61
CA GLN A 103 4.60 11.66 -7.45
C GLN A 103 3.24 10.97 -7.30
N LEU A 104 3.10 9.78 -7.90
CA LEU A 104 1.90 8.96 -7.86
C LEU A 104 2.19 7.61 -7.20
N ILE A 105 1.42 7.28 -6.17
CA ILE A 105 1.48 5.98 -5.51
C ILE A 105 0.09 5.35 -5.57
N VAL A 106 -0.01 4.11 -6.05
CA VAL A 106 -1.28 3.38 -6.15
C VAL A 106 -1.13 2.04 -5.44
N ALA A 107 -2.10 1.63 -4.63
CA ALA A 107 -2.11 0.29 -4.05
C ALA A 107 -3.31 -0.54 -4.48
N CYS A 108 -3.06 -1.83 -4.65
CA CYS A 108 -4.05 -2.82 -5.09
C CYS A 108 -3.68 -4.21 -4.52
N ARG A 109 -4.62 -5.16 -4.61
CA ARG A 109 -4.29 -6.58 -4.50
C ARG A 109 -3.44 -7.03 -5.68
N GLY A 110 -2.49 -7.93 -5.41
CA GLY A 110 -1.62 -8.47 -6.47
C GLY A 110 -2.39 -9.19 -7.57
N SER A 111 -3.44 -9.95 -7.21
CA SER A 111 -4.31 -10.67 -8.16
C SER A 111 -5.15 -9.74 -9.04
N GLU A 112 -5.50 -8.57 -8.54
CA GLU A 112 -6.41 -7.62 -9.20
C GLU A 112 -5.66 -6.59 -10.07
N TRP A 113 -4.32 -6.56 -10.03
CA TRP A 113 -3.55 -5.66 -10.87
C TRP A 113 -3.47 -6.18 -12.31
N ASN A 114 -4.18 -5.52 -13.21
CA ASN A 114 -4.07 -5.80 -14.64
C ASN A 114 -2.91 -5.00 -15.26
N LYS A 115 -2.05 -5.67 -16.04
CA LYS A 115 -0.95 -5.01 -16.76
C LYS A 115 -1.44 -3.92 -17.72
N SER A 116 -2.66 -4.01 -18.25
CA SER A 116 -3.24 -2.96 -19.11
C SER A 116 -3.41 -1.62 -18.38
N TYR A 117 -3.50 -1.63 -17.05
CA TYR A 117 -3.60 -0.41 -16.24
C TYR A 117 -2.34 0.46 -16.34
N ASN A 118 -1.19 -0.15 -16.65
CA ASN A 118 0.08 0.56 -16.79
C ASN A 118 0.07 1.54 -17.97
N GLN A 119 -0.70 1.27 -19.04
CA GLN A 119 -0.74 2.11 -20.22
C GLN A 119 -1.23 3.53 -19.90
N GLY A 120 -2.26 3.65 -19.05
CA GLY A 120 -2.77 4.96 -18.62
C GLY A 120 -1.81 5.70 -17.69
N LEU A 121 -0.96 4.99 -16.94
CA LEU A 121 0.01 5.59 -16.01
C LEU A 121 1.16 6.29 -16.73
N GLU A 122 1.64 5.72 -17.84
CA GLU A 122 2.71 6.31 -18.66
C GLU A 122 2.32 7.69 -19.19
N GLU A 123 1.04 7.90 -19.49
CA GLU A 123 0.52 9.17 -19.99
C GLU A 123 0.39 10.28 -18.93
N ILE A 124 0.37 9.94 -17.63
CA ILE A 124 0.15 10.91 -16.54
C ILE A 124 1.34 11.88 -16.42
N PHE A 125 2.56 11.38 -16.61
CA PHE A 125 3.79 12.16 -16.50
C PHE A 125 4.33 12.64 -17.87
N GLY A 126 3.65 12.28 -18.95
CA GLY A 126 3.93 12.71 -20.33
C GLY A 126 5.06 11.96 -21.02
N ALA A 127 5.04 11.97 -22.36
CA ALA A 127 6.04 11.34 -23.22
C ALA A 127 7.43 12.00 -23.17
N GLU A 128 7.57 13.17 -22.54
CA GLU A 128 8.85 13.88 -22.42
C GLU A 128 9.76 13.31 -21.33
N SER A 129 9.25 12.41 -20.48
CA SER A 129 10.06 11.68 -19.53
C SER A 129 10.32 10.26 -20.01
N ASN A 130 11.35 10.13 -20.84
CA ASN A 130 11.93 8.85 -21.28
C ASN A 130 12.49 7.98 -20.13
N ASN A 131 12.20 8.31 -18.86
CA ASN A 131 12.86 7.77 -17.67
C ASN A 131 11.93 7.57 -16.46
N HIS A 132 10.61 7.72 -16.57
CA HIS A 132 9.69 7.35 -15.47
C HIS A 132 9.21 5.92 -15.66
N THR A 133 10.02 4.98 -15.20
CA THR A 133 9.63 3.57 -15.13
C THR A 133 8.63 3.38 -14.00
N ILE A 134 7.51 2.71 -14.30
CA ILE A 134 6.56 2.24 -13.30
C ILE A 134 7.28 1.25 -12.37
N THR A 135 7.30 1.54 -11.08
CA THR A 135 7.95 0.69 -10.07
C THR A 135 6.91 -0.13 -9.33
N ILE A 136 7.02 -1.46 -9.39
CA ILE A 136 6.16 -2.37 -8.64
C ILE A 136 6.88 -2.78 -7.35
N ALA A 137 6.30 -2.40 -6.22
CA ALA A 137 6.79 -2.75 -4.89
C ALA A 137 5.82 -3.74 -4.20
N LYS A 138 6.38 -4.76 -3.53
CA LYS A 138 5.60 -5.73 -2.75
C LYS A 138 5.89 -5.57 -1.26
N ILE A 139 4.86 -5.63 -0.43
CA ILE A 139 5.03 -5.53 1.03
C ILE A 139 5.66 -6.81 1.57
N VAL A 140 6.68 -6.67 2.43
CA VAL A 140 7.29 -7.80 3.16
C VAL A 140 6.53 -8.06 4.46
N SER A 141 6.41 -9.35 4.82
CA SER A 141 5.91 -9.75 6.14
C SER A 141 6.79 -9.16 7.25
N PHE A 142 6.19 -8.82 8.39
CA PHE A 142 6.98 -8.36 9.52
C PHE A 142 7.93 -9.46 10.02
N SER A 143 9.13 -9.06 10.43
CA SER A 143 10.05 -9.93 11.18
C SER A 143 9.45 -10.32 12.53
N TYR A 144 10.01 -11.34 13.17
CA TYR A 144 9.57 -11.79 14.50
C TYR A 144 9.53 -10.63 15.52
N GLU A 145 10.57 -9.80 15.57
CA GLU A 145 10.65 -8.67 16.49
C GLU A 145 9.62 -7.57 16.18
N GLU A 146 9.33 -7.33 14.91
CA GLU A 146 8.28 -6.38 14.52
C GLU A 146 6.88 -6.92 14.84
N LYS A 147 6.63 -8.22 14.60
CA LYS A 147 5.40 -8.91 15.00
C LYS A 147 5.20 -8.79 16.52
N ARG A 148 6.27 -9.00 17.31
CA ARG A 148 6.30 -8.85 18.76
C ARG A 148 5.96 -7.43 19.20
N LYS A 149 6.60 -6.42 18.60
CA LYS A 149 6.33 -5.00 18.88
C LYS A 149 4.86 -4.64 18.59
N LEU A 150 4.35 -5.04 17.43
CA LEU A 150 2.97 -4.78 17.04
C LEU A 150 1.97 -5.45 18.00
N PHE A 151 2.17 -6.73 18.30
CA PHE A 151 1.32 -7.46 19.24
C PHE A 151 1.34 -6.83 20.63
N THR A 152 2.52 -6.54 21.17
CA THR A 152 2.68 -5.97 22.51
C THR A 152 2.03 -4.59 22.62
N TYR A 153 2.03 -3.80 21.55
CA TYR A 153 1.33 -2.52 21.51
C TYR A 153 -0.19 -2.69 21.66
N HIS A 154 -0.79 -3.64 20.94
CA HIS A 154 -2.24 -3.88 20.98
C HIS A 154 -2.68 -4.68 22.22
N TYR A 155 -1.81 -5.54 22.74
CA TYR A 155 -2.09 -6.45 23.86
C TYR A 155 -0.98 -6.40 24.91
N PRO A 156 -0.79 -5.27 25.62
CA PRO A 156 0.32 -5.08 26.56
C PRO A 156 0.28 -6.06 27.75
N CYS A 157 -0.89 -6.65 28.03
CA CYS A 157 -1.06 -7.63 29.11
C CYS A 157 -0.89 -9.09 28.66
N LEU A 158 -0.69 -9.36 27.37
CA LEU A 158 -0.50 -10.72 26.83
C LEU A 158 0.97 -10.96 26.49
N SER A 159 1.42 -12.21 26.64
CA SER A 159 2.77 -12.61 26.21
C SER A 159 2.76 -12.99 24.74
N PHE A 160 3.45 -12.20 23.91
CA PHE A 160 3.66 -12.54 22.49
C PHE A 160 4.36 -13.89 22.35
N ASP A 161 5.35 -14.18 23.18
CA ASP A 161 6.14 -15.41 23.08
C ASP A 161 5.26 -16.63 23.37
N ALA A 162 4.35 -16.54 24.35
CA ALA A 162 3.38 -17.60 24.65
C ALA A 162 2.37 -17.82 23.50
N PHE A 163 1.87 -16.73 22.92
CA PHE A 163 0.97 -16.77 21.76
C PHE A 163 1.66 -17.38 20.53
N TYR A 164 2.88 -16.94 20.22
CA TYR A 164 3.66 -17.45 19.11
C TYR A 164 4.00 -18.94 19.29
N SER A 165 4.42 -19.35 20.49
CA SER A 165 4.67 -20.77 20.80
C SER A 165 3.41 -21.64 20.69
N HIS A 166 2.22 -21.09 20.93
CA HIS A 166 0.98 -21.82 20.68
C HIS A 166 0.79 -22.07 19.18
N LEU A 167 0.98 -21.04 18.35
CA LEU A 167 0.88 -21.15 16.89
C LEU A 167 1.94 -22.06 16.28
N GLU A 168 3.16 -22.10 16.83
CA GLU A 168 4.18 -23.06 16.42
C GLU A 168 3.73 -24.50 16.64
N LYS A 169 3.14 -24.80 17.81
CA LYS A 169 2.64 -26.15 18.13
C LYS A 169 1.50 -26.59 17.20
N THR A 170 0.74 -25.64 16.67
CA THR A 170 -0.36 -25.90 15.73
C THR A 170 0.04 -25.73 14.26
N ASN A 171 1.32 -25.49 13.95
CA ASN A 171 1.83 -25.19 12.61
C ASN A 171 1.07 -24.03 11.90
N ALA A 172 0.72 -22.99 12.66
CA ALA A 172 -0.11 -21.86 12.23
C ALA A 172 0.65 -20.51 12.24
N THR A 173 1.99 -20.53 12.24
CA THR A 173 2.80 -19.29 12.29
C THR A 173 2.69 -18.47 11.01
N ASN A 174 2.40 -19.10 9.87
CA ASN A 174 2.17 -18.44 8.58
C ASN A 174 0.98 -17.48 8.59
N PHE A 175 0.00 -17.68 9.48
CA PHE A 175 -1.11 -16.72 9.64
C PHE A 175 -0.62 -15.33 10.06
N LEU A 176 0.51 -15.26 10.76
CA LEU A 176 1.09 -14.00 11.21
C LEU A 176 1.75 -13.19 10.10
N ASP A 177 1.89 -13.75 8.89
CA ASP A 177 2.37 -12.99 7.74
C ASP A 177 1.37 -11.91 7.30
N ASN A 178 0.11 -12.08 7.68
CA ASN A 178 -0.89 -11.04 7.64
C ASN A 178 -0.91 -10.28 8.99
N PRO A 179 -0.44 -9.02 9.05
CA PRO A 179 -0.40 -8.26 10.29
C PRO A 179 -1.78 -7.99 10.89
N GLN A 180 -2.85 -8.08 10.11
CA GLN A 180 -4.21 -8.01 10.66
C GLN A 180 -4.47 -9.14 11.68
N MET A 181 -3.87 -10.31 11.50
CA MET A 181 -4.03 -11.43 12.44
C MET A 181 -3.38 -11.16 13.80
N LEU A 182 -2.38 -10.27 13.86
CA LEU A 182 -1.75 -9.85 15.12
C LEU A 182 -2.62 -8.87 15.91
N MET A 183 -3.58 -8.20 15.25
CA MET A 183 -4.46 -7.20 15.86
C MET A 183 -5.83 -7.76 16.28
N TYR A 184 -6.11 -9.04 15.98
CA TYR A 184 -7.37 -9.72 16.32
C TYR A 184 -7.12 -11.18 16.75
N PRO A 185 -6.42 -11.43 17.87
CA PRO A 185 -6.08 -12.76 18.34
C PRO A 185 -7.27 -13.54 18.90
N SER A 186 -8.46 -12.93 19.03
CA SER A 186 -9.68 -13.54 19.60
C SER A 186 -10.25 -14.73 18.83
N HIS A 187 -9.56 -15.19 17.78
CA HIS A 187 -9.88 -16.41 17.03
C HIS A 187 -8.99 -17.60 17.43
N PHE A 188 -8.15 -17.47 18.47
CA PHE A 188 -7.27 -18.52 18.99
C PHE A 188 -7.37 -18.62 20.52
#